data_AF-A0A922VPX8-F1
#
_entry.id   AF-A0A922VPX8-F1
#
_cell.length_a   1.000
_cell.length_b   1.000
_cell.length_c   1.000
_cell.angle_alpha   90.00
_cell.angle_beta   90.00
_cell.angle_gamma   90.00
#
_symmetry.space_group_name_H-M   'P 1'
#
loop_
_entity.id
_entity.type
_entity.pdbx_description
1 polymer ?
#
loop_
_entity_poly.entity_id
_entity_poly.type
_entity_poly.pdbx_seq_one_letter_code
_entity_poly.pdbx_strand_id
1 'polypeptide(L)'
;MQSTVEKTRAAVHTLIQSLDPALIALVGTSRDLEAIVDKQFDWQVRAHRWYAVISRGDHIHAVADIDGRRISLQRYVMKLQYPDRSYDEVKQVSFENKITFDCRISNLENLVGRQAVMRNRRSKRNTSSQYKGVIKALGPDGSSRWRTQIMADHGSMGIGVYEDEHWAATVYDAAAYLLFEGEALYNFPGRPPDHEALLIAATKIARYRAKAKRQKGAAAGQKILIEVGKST
;
A
#
# COMPACT_ATOMS: atom_id res chain seq x y z
N MET A 1 -22.65 -13.79 1.75
CA MET A 1 -21.42 -12.99 1.52
C MET A 1 -20.30 -13.97 1.20
N GLN A 2 -19.66 -13.91 0.02
CA GLN A 2 -18.57 -14.84 -0.32
C GLN A 2 -17.39 -14.70 0.66
N SER A 3 -16.81 -15.83 1.06
CA SER A 3 -15.64 -15.89 1.92
C SER A 3 -14.42 -15.26 1.24
N THR A 4 -13.46 -14.79 2.04
CA THR A 4 -12.18 -14.25 1.54
C THR A 4 -11.43 -15.25 0.65
N VAL A 5 -11.53 -16.54 0.96
CA VAL A 5 -10.93 -17.62 0.16
C VAL A 5 -11.59 -17.69 -1.22
N GLU A 6 -12.92 -17.73 -1.29
CA GLU A 6 -13.65 -17.80 -2.57
C GLU A 6 -13.39 -16.59 -3.46
N LYS A 7 -13.39 -15.38 -2.88
CA LYS A 7 -13.08 -14.14 -3.62
C LYS A 7 -11.65 -14.17 -4.18
N THR A 8 -10.70 -14.64 -3.39
CA THR A 8 -9.30 -14.77 -3.82
C THR A 8 -9.17 -15.81 -4.93
N ARG A 9 -9.82 -16.97 -4.77
CA ARG A 9 -9.83 -18.03 -5.79
C ARG A 9 -10.40 -17.53 -7.12
N ALA A 10 -11.55 -16.85 -7.07
CA ALA A 10 -12.18 -16.30 -8.27
C ALA A 10 -11.25 -15.29 -8.97
N ALA A 11 -10.65 -14.35 -8.23
CA ALA A 11 -9.74 -13.36 -8.79
C ALA A 11 -8.49 -13.99 -9.43
N VAL A 12 -7.89 -14.98 -8.76
CA VAL A 12 -6.74 -15.73 -9.29
C VAL A 12 -7.12 -16.50 -10.54
N HIS A 13 -8.25 -17.22 -10.53
CA HIS A 13 -8.69 -18.01 -11.67
C HIS A 13 -8.97 -17.13 -12.90
N THR A 14 -9.66 -16.00 -12.72
CA THR A 14 -9.86 -15.01 -13.79
C THR A 14 -8.52 -14.50 -14.33
N LEU A 15 -7.56 -14.23 -13.45
CA LEU A 15 -6.24 -13.76 -13.88
C LEU A 15 -5.50 -14.84 -14.69
N ILE A 16 -5.47 -16.09 -14.22
CA ILE A 16 -4.81 -17.22 -14.91
C ILE A 16 -5.28 -17.34 -16.37
N GLN A 17 -6.58 -17.18 -16.62
CA GLN A 17 -7.16 -17.25 -17.98
C GLN A 17 -6.61 -16.18 -18.95
N SER A 18 -6.05 -15.09 -18.43
CA SER A 18 -5.47 -14.00 -19.24
C SER A 18 -3.95 -14.10 -19.42
N LEU A 19 -3.29 -15.05 -18.75
CA LEU A 19 -1.84 -15.17 -18.74
C LEU A 19 -1.36 -16.28 -19.68
N ASP A 20 -0.17 -16.10 -20.24
CA ASP A 20 0.52 -17.14 -21.00
C ASP A 20 1.03 -18.24 -20.06
N PRO A 21 0.53 -19.50 -20.17
CA PRO A 21 0.97 -20.61 -19.33
C PRO A 21 2.47 -20.92 -19.44
N ALA A 22 3.13 -20.56 -20.54
CA ALA A 22 4.57 -20.77 -20.72
C ALA A 22 5.42 -19.86 -19.82
N LEU A 23 4.87 -18.71 -19.40
CA LEU A 23 5.58 -17.68 -18.63
C LEU A 23 5.35 -17.76 -17.13
N ILE A 24 4.37 -18.57 -16.69
CA ILE A 24 3.98 -18.64 -15.28
C ILE A 24 4.10 -20.05 -14.70
N ALA A 25 4.21 -20.13 -13.39
CA ALA A 25 4.01 -21.37 -12.63
C ALA A 25 2.90 -21.17 -11.58
N LEU A 26 2.06 -22.19 -11.44
CA LEU A 26 0.99 -22.25 -10.45
C LEU A 26 1.43 -23.08 -9.25
N VAL A 27 1.55 -22.45 -8.10
CA VAL A 27 2.05 -23.06 -6.87
C VAL A 27 0.88 -23.30 -5.93
N GLY A 28 0.56 -24.56 -5.71
CA GLY A 28 -0.52 -24.96 -4.80
C GLY A 28 -0.23 -24.56 -3.36
N THR A 29 -1.27 -24.11 -2.67
CA THR A 29 -1.25 -23.77 -1.25
C THR A 29 -2.44 -24.43 -0.53
N SER A 30 -2.42 -24.46 0.80
CA SER A 30 -3.60 -24.90 1.58
C SER A 30 -4.88 -24.12 1.21
N ARG A 31 -6.07 -24.69 1.47
CA ARG A 31 -7.40 -24.09 1.20
C ARG A 31 -7.73 -24.01 -0.31
N ASP A 32 -7.11 -24.88 -1.10
CA ASP A 32 -7.34 -25.00 -2.54
C ASP A 32 -7.19 -23.64 -3.25
N LEU A 33 -6.08 -22.97 -2.96
CA LEU A 33 -5.65 -21.74 -3.59
C LEU A 33 -4.31 -21.96 -4.29
N GLU A 34 -4.15 -21.33 -5.44
CA GLU A 34 -2.92 -21.36 -6.22
C GLU A 34 -2.31 -19.98 -6.26
N ALA A 35 -1.01 -19.89 -6.03
CA ALA A 35 -0.25 -18.67 -6.25
C ALA A 35 0.39 -18.69 -7.63
N ILE A 36 0.43 -17.54 -8.29
CA ILE A 36 1.05 -17.36 -9.60
C ILE A 36 2.43 -16.75 -9.37
N VAL A 37 3.47 -17.35 -9.97
CA VAL A 37 4.84 -16.82 -9.97
C VAL A 37 5.42 -16.89 -11.39
N ASP A 38 6.48 -16.14 -11.67
CA ASP A 38 7.20 -16.29 -12.94
C ASP A 38 7.80 -17.69 -13.07
N LYS A 39 7.74 -18.26 -14.28
CA LYS A 39 8.18 -19.63 -14.56
C LYS A 39 9.64 -19.88 -14.15
N GLN A 40 10.50 -18.87 -14.26
CA GLN A 40 11.91 -18.96 -13.86
C GLN A 40 12.13 -19.28 -12.38
N PHE A 41 11.13 -19.03 -11.52
CA PHE A 41 11.20 -19.30 -10.08
C PHE A 41 10.48 -20.57 -9.64
N ASP A 42 9.91 -21.33 -10.58
CA ASP A 42 9.07 -22.51 -10.30
C ASP A 42 9.76 -23.50 -9.35
N TRP A 43 11.01 -23.89 -9.67
CA TRP A 43 11.75 -24.89 -8.91
C TRP A 43 12.12 -24.42 -7.49
N GLN A 44 12.62 -23.19 -7.31
CA GLN A 44 12.97 -22.69 -5.99
C GLN A 44 11.73 -22.42 -5.12
N VAL A 45 10.60 -22.06 -5.73
CA VAL A 45 9.35 -21.84 -5.00
C VAL A 45 8.76 -23.19 -4.57
N ARG A 46 8.69 -24.19 -5.46
CA ARG A 46 8.14 -25.52 -5.13
C ARG A 46 8.99 -26.32 -4.15
N ALA A 47 10.25 -25.95 -3.94
CA ALA A 47 11.10 -26.54 -2.91
C ALA A 47 10.53 -26.34 -1.49
N HIS A 48 9.58 -25.40 -1.31
CA HIS A 48 8.96 -25.10 -0.02
C HIS A 48 7.47 -25.46 -0.01
N ARG A 49 6.98 -25.84 1.16
CA ARG A 49 5.55 -26.08 1.38
C ARG A 49 4.83 -24.77 1.68
N TRP A 50 4.07 -24.27 0.72
CA TRP A 50 3.27 -23.06 0.87
C TRP A 50 1.90 -23.33 1.47
N TYR A 51 1.44 -22.42 2.32
CA TYR A 51 0.09 -22.45 2.88
C TYR A 51 -0.50 -21.04 2.98
N ALA A 52 -1.80 -20.95 2.76
CA ALA A 52 -2.55 -19.72 2.85
C ALA A 52 -2.81 -19.35 4.31
N VAL A 53 -2.46 -18.14 4.73
CA VAL A 53 -2.76 -17.63 6.08
C VAL A 53 -3.71 -16.46 5.95
N ILE A 54 -4.85 -16.56 6.65
CA ILE A 54 -5.78 -15.46 6.84
C ILE A 54 -5.34 -14.71 8.09
N SER A 55 -4.87 -13.48 7.90
CA SER A 55 -4.54 -12.57 8.99
C SER A 55 -5.80 -11.81 9.45
N ARG A 56 -5.73 -11.14 10.60
CA ARG A 56 -6.87 -10.45 11.25
C ARG A 56 -7.76 -9.74 10.21
N GLY A 57 -8.93 -10.30 9.91
CA GLY A 57 -9.90 -9.81 8.92
C GLY A 57 -9.95 -10.66 7.66
N ASP A 58 -9.96 -9.97 6.51
CA ASP A 58 -10.14 -10.56 5.18
C ASP A 58 -8.86 -10.51 4.33
N HIS A 59 -7.69 -10.54 4.96
CA HIS A 59 -6.42 -10.49 4.24
C HIS A 59 -5.72 -11.85 4.26
N ILE A 60 -5.49 -12.41 3.08
CA ILE A 60 -4.95 -13.75 2.88
C ILE A 60 -3.65 -13.69 2.07
N HIS A 61 -2.65 -14.48 2.48
CA HIS A 61 -1.37 -14.59 1.76
C HIS A 61 -0.85 -16.03 1.76
N ALA A 62 -0.07 -16.38 0.76
CA ALA A 62 0.79 -17.55 0.79
C ALA A 62 2.03 -17.28 1.65
N VAL A 63 2.33 -18.21 2.57
CA VAL A 63 3.53 -18.19 3.41
C VAL A 63 4.14 -19.60 3.49
N ALA A 64 5.42 -19.67 3.83
CA ALA A 64 6.15 -20.89 4.13
C ALA A 64 7.08 -20.64 5.34
N ASP A 65 7.43 -21.70 6.05
CA ASP A 65 8.47 -21.64 7.09
C ASP A 65 9.79 -22.06 6.46
N ILE A 66 10.73 -21.11 6.33
CA ILE A 66 12.02 -21.25 5.66
C ILE A 66 13.10 -20.82 6.65
N ASP A 67 14.07 -21.70 6.93
CA ASP A 67 15.16 -21.46 7.89
C ASP A 67 14.67 -21.00 9.28
N GLY A 68 13.60 -21.63 9.77
CA GLY A 68 12.98 -21.30 11.07
C GLY A 68 12.23 -19.97 11.10
N ARG A 69 12.05 -19.29 9.95
CA ARG A 69 11.31 -18.03 9.83
C ARG A 69 10.09 -18.19 8.94
N ARG A 70 8.98 -17.57 9.33
CA ARG A 70 7.81 -17.46 8.46
C ARG A 70 8.03 -16.38 7.40
N ILE A 71 8.11 -16.79 6.15
CA ILE A 71 8.34 -15.92 4.98
C ILE A 71 7.09 -15.96 4.09
N SER A 72 6.65 -14.79 3.64
CA SER A 72 5.54 -14.69 2.69
C SER A 72 6.04 -14.84 1.25
N LEU A 73 5.21 -15.38 0.36
CA LEU A 73 5.64 -15.74 -1.00
C LEU A 73 6.18 -14.54 -1.78
N GLN A 74 5.53 -13.37 -1.69
CA GLN A 74 6.01 -12.16 -2.34
C GLN A 74 7.39 -11.72 -1.83
N ARG A 75 7.72 -11.96 -0.55
CA ARG A 75 9.06 -11.65 -0.01
C ARG A 75 10.09 -12.65 -0.51
N TYR A 76 9.71 -13.92 -0.63
CA TYR A 76 10.57 -14.96 -1.19
C TYR A 76 10.87 -14.71 -2.67
N VAL A 77 9.87 -14.40 -3.49
CA VAL A 77 10.07 -14.04 -4.90
C VAL A 77 10.98 -12.82 -5.04
N MET A 78 10.76 -11.77 -4.23
CA MET A 78 11.64 -10.60 -4.26
C MET A 78 13.08 -10.91 -3.81
N LYS A 79 13.28 -11.89 -2.91
CA LYS A 79 14.60 -12.39 -2.53
C LYS A 79 15.27 -13.19 -3.66
N LEU A 80 14.51 -13.97 -4.42
CA LEU A 80 15.02 -14.67 -5.61
C LEU A 80 15.42 -13.68 -6.72
N GLN A 81 14.61 -12.65 -6.94
CA GLN A 81 14.88 -11.60 -7.93
C GLN A 81 16.06 -10.72 -7.54
N TYR A 82 16.27 -10.46 -6.25
CA TYR A 82 17.37 -9.65 -5.74
C TYR A 82 18.14 -10.42 -4.65
N PRO A 83 19.00 -11.39 -5.03
CA PRO A 83 19.70 -12.28 -4.09
C PRO A 83 20.54 -11.56 -3.04
N ASP A 84 21.06 -10.37 -3.35
CA ASP A 84 21.89 -9.60 -2.42
C ASP A 84 21.08 -8.92 -1.30
N ARG A 85 19.76 -8.76 -1.46
CA ARG A 85 18.90 -8.11 -0.46
C ARG A 85 18.48 -9.08 0.62
N SER A 86 18.52 -8.66 1.88
CA SER A 86 17.93 -9.41 2.99
C SER A 86 16.40 -9.35 2.98
N TYR A 87 15.76 -10.28 3.70
CA TYR A 87 14.31 -10.25 3.89
C TYR A 87 13.79 -9.02 4.64
N ASP A 88 14.66 -8.32 5.39
CA ASP A 88 14.31 -7.10 6.11
C ASP A 88 14.30 -5.87 5.19
N GLU A 89 15.13 -5.88 4.15
CA GLU A 89 15.13 -4.86 3.09
C GLU A 89 13.90 -4.99 2.18
N VAL A 90 13.45 -6.22 1.91
CA VAL A 90 12.24 -6.49 1.11
C VAL A 90 11.00 -6.80 1.95
N LYS A 91 10.92 -6.33 3.21
CA LYS A 91 9.78 -6.64 4.10
C LYS A 91 8.47 -5.96 3.72
N GLN A 92 8.52 -4.90 2.93
CA GLN A 92 7.36 -4.13 2.48
C GLN A 92 7.21 -4.30 0.99
N VAL A 93 6.32 -5.19 0.58
CA VAL A 93 5.99 -5.48 -0.82
C VAL A 93 4.47 -5.50 -0.93
N SER A 94 3.94 -4.78 -1.92
CA SER A 94 2.53 -4.78 -2.25
C SER A 94 2.32 -5.33 -3.66
N PHE A 95 1.05 -5.39 -4.08
CA PHE A 95 0.62 -5.97 -5.35
C PHE A 95 -0.01 -4.87 -6.18
N GLU A 96 0.40 -4.71 -7.43
CA GLU A 96 -0.14 -3.69 -8.32
C GLU A 96 -1.63 -3.92 -8.58
N ASN A 97 -1.98 -5.13 -9.04
CA ASN A 97 -3.36 -5.55 -9.27
C ASN A 97 -4.17 -5.86 -8.00
N LYS A 98 -3.57 -5.69 -6.81
CA LYS A 98 -4.18 -5.95 -5.50
C LYS A 98 -4.57 -7.42 -5.24
N ILE A 99 -4.14 -8.36 -6.08
CA ILE A 99 -4.35 -9.81 -5.91
C ILE A 99 -3.15 -10.38 -5.16
N THR A 100 -3.33 -10.79 -3.91
CA THR A 100 -2.22 -11.21 -3.02
C THR A 100 -1.57 -12.54 -3.37
N PHE A 101 -2.14 -13.27 -4.33
CA PHE A 101 -1.64 -14.53 -4.85
C PHE A 101 -1.03 -14.39 -6.26
N ASP A 102 -1.02 -13.19 -6.84
CA ASP A 102 -0.21 -12.90 -8.02
C ASP A 102 1.17 -12.40 -7.57
N CYS A 103 2.10 -13.32 -7.40
CA CYS A 103 3.46 -13.07 -6.93
C CYS A 103 4.47 -13.01 -8.09
N ARG A 104 4.03 -12.70 -9.32
CA ARG A 104 4.94 -12.43 -10.44
C ARG A 104 5.72 -11.12 -10.20
N ILE A 105 6.97 -11.05 -10.65
CA ILE A 105 7.88 -9.90 -10.49
C ILE A 105 7.21 -8.63 -10.97
N SER A 106 6.59 -8.66 -12.16
CA SER A 106 5.92 -7.50 -12.76
C SER A 106 4.81 -6.91 -11.89
N ASN A 107 4.19 -7.71 -11.01
CA ASN A 107 3.16 -7.24 -10.07
C ASN A 107 3.73 -6.73 -8.74
N LEU A 108 5.04 -6.93 -8.47
CA LEU A 108 5.69 -6.69 -7.18
C LEU A 108 6.81 -5.63 -7.24
N GLU A 109 7.61 -5.61 -8.31
CA GLU A 109 8.90 -4.90 -8.34
C GLU A 109 8.79 -3.38 -8.14
N ASN A 110 7.72 -2.78 -8.68
CA ASN A 110 7.45 -1.35 -8.55
C ASN A 110 6.72 -0.99 -7.24
N LEU A 111 6.32 -2.00 -6.46
CA LEU A 111 5.44 -1.89 -5.29
C LEU A 111 6.18 -2.21 -3.99
N VAL A 112 7.44 -1.77 -3.90
CA VAL A 112 8.31 -1.99 -2.73
C VAL A 112 8.33 -0.75 -1.82
N GLY A 113 8.48 -1.00 -0.52
CA GLY A 113 8.64 0.02 0.50
C GLY A 113 7.33 0.50 1.13
N ARG A 114 7.48 1.40 2.10
CA ARG A 114 6.37 1.79 2.99
C ARG A 114 5.23 2.44 2.23
N GLN A 115 5.53 3.32 1.27
CA GLN A 115 4.51 4.04 0.50
C GLN A 115 3.64 3.07 -0.32
N ALA A 116 4.24 2.09 -0.97
CA ALA A 116 3.51 1.07 -1.74
C ALA A 116 2.51 0.29 -0.87
N VAL A 117 2.91 -0.12 0.33
CA VAL A 117 2.00 -0.79 1.28
C VAL A 117 0.93 0.17 1.80
N MET A 118 1.29 1.42 2.13
CA MET A 118 0.34 2.40 2.68
C MET A 118 -0.71 2.83 1.65
N ARG A 119 -0.34 2.99 0.37
CA ARG A 119 -1.30 3.34 -0.69
C ARG A 119 -2.28 2.21 -0.98
N ASN A 120 -1.88 0.95 -0.81
CA ASN A 120 -2.73 -0.22 -1.09
C ASN A 120 -3.46 -0.80 0.14
N ARG A 121 -3.18 -0.31 1.36
CA ARG A 121 -3.86 -0.83 2.56
C ARG A 121 -5.36 -0.52 2.55
N ARG A 122 -6.15 -1.37 3.19
CA ARG A 122 -7.56 -1.11 3.52
C ARG A 122 -7.69 -0.23 4.77
N SER A 123 -8.90 0.25 5.06
CA SER A 123 -9.21 0.86 6.35
C SER A 123 -8.95 -0.13 7.48
N LYS A 124 -8.58 0.39 8.65
CA LYS A 124 -8.36 -0.43 9.84
C LYS A 124 -9.72 -0.76 10.46
N ARG A 125 -9.84 -1.94 11.05
CA ARG A 125 -11.02 -2.30 11.85
C ARG A 125 -10.90 -1.73 13.26
N ASN A 126 -12.04 -1.57 13.93
CA ASN A 126 -12.13 -1.11 15.32
C ASN A 126 -11.43 0.25 15.53
N THR A 127 -11.50 1.12 14.52
CA THR A 127 -11.05 2.50 14.60
C THR A 127 -12.23 3.45 14.67
N SER A 128 -11.96 4.73 14.98
CA SER A 128 -12.99 5.75 15.10
C SER A 128 -13.79 6.01 13.82
N SER A 129 -13.23 5.62 12.67
CA SER A 129 -13.83 5.73 11.35
C SER A 129 -13.80 4.38 10.64
N GLN A 130 -14.79 4.15 9.78
CA GLN A 130 -14.83 3.01 8.86
C GLN A 130 -13.95 3.22 7.61
N TYR A 131 -13.60 4.48 7.31
CA TYR A 131 -12.87 4.86 6.10
C TYR A 131 -11.37 5.03 6.36
N LYS A 132 -10.58 4.68 5.35
CA LYS A 132 -9.13 4.83 5.33
C LYS A 132 -8.76 6.30 5.36
N GLY A 133 -7.88 6.66 6.29
CA GLY A 133 -7.33 8.01 6.40
C GLY A 133 -8.28 9.04 7.00
N VAL A 134 -9.44 8.60 7.50
CA VAL A 134 -10.39 9.44 8.24
C VAL A 134 -10.27 9.11 9.73
N ILE A 135 -10.22 10.16 10.55
CA ILE A 135 -10.01 10.05 12.00
C ILE A 135 -11.01 10.98 12.68
N LYS A 136 -11.70 10.48 13.71
CA LYS A 136 -12.59 11.32 14.52
C LYS A 136 -11.75 12.30 15.34
N ALA A 137 -12.11 13.57 15.28
CA ALA A 137 -11.50 14.67 16.01
C ALA A 137 -12.58 15.43 16.78
N LEU A 138 -12.17 16.26 17.74
CA LEU A 138 -13.06 17.19 18.43
C LEU A 138 -12.84 18.59 17.89
N GLY A 139 -13.93 19.30 17.63
CA GLY A 139 -13.94 20.72 17.31
C GLY A 139 -13.68 21.59 18.55
N PRO A 140 -13.44 22.90 18.37
CA PRO A 140 -13.24 23.83 19.47
C PRO A 140 -14.43 23.91 20.44
N ASP A 141 -15.63 23.63 19.94
CA ASP A 141 -16.90 23.58 20.66
C ASP A 141 -17.20 22.19 21.26
N GLY A 142 -16.27 21.24 21.16
CA GLY A 142 -16.47 19.85 21.58
C GLY A 142 -17.31 19.01 20.62
N SER A 143 -17.76 19.57 19.49
CA SER A 143 -18.49 18.81 18.47
C SER A 143 -17.59 17.75 17.83
N SER A 144 -18.16 16.62 17.43
CA SER A 144 -17.42 15.61 16.66
C SER A 144 -17.16 16.12 15.25
N ARG A 145 -15.91 16.02 14.80
CA ARG A 145 -15.46 16.35 13.45
C ARG A 145 -14.67 15.20 12.86
N TRP A 146 -14.48 15.19 11.55
CA TRP A 146 -13.77 14.14 10.81
C TRP A 146 -12.56 14.71 10.10
N ARG A 147 -11.38 14.32 10.57
CA ARG A 147 -10.11 14.75 10.01
C ARG A 147 -9.64 13.78 8.94
N THR A 148 -9.30 14.32 7.78
CA THR A 148 -8.65 13.56 6.69
C THR A 148 -7.14 13.71 6.77
N GLN A 149 -6.42 12.59 6.74
CA GLN A 149 -4.97 12.53 6.76
C GLN A 149 -4.44 11.45 5.82
N ILE A 150 -3.38 11.78 5.08
CA ILE A 150 -2.70 10.88 4.15
C ILE A 150 -1.19 10.85 4.42
N MET A 151 -0.59 9.67 4.31
CA MET A 151 0.86 9.52 4.36
C MET A 151 1.41 9.66 2.95
N ALA A 152 2.35 10.58 2.74
CA ALA A 152 3.11 10.72 1.51
C ALA A 152 4.62 10.69 1.83
N ASP A 153 5.49 10.89 0.84
CA ASP A 153 6.94 10.78 0.98
C ASP A 153 7.54 11.64 2.10
N HIS A 154 6.95 12.81 2.33
CA HIS A 154 7.43 13.77 3.32
C HIS A 154 6.76 13.63 4.69
N GLY A 155 6.03 12.54 4.90
CA GLY A 155 5.33 12.26 6.14
C GLY A 155 3.83 12.54 6.06
N SER A 156 3.23 12.78 7.22
CA SER A 156 1.78 12.76 7.37
C SER A 156 1.20 14.13 7.04
N MET A 157 0.30 14.18 6.07
CA MET A 157 -0.35 15.39 5.61
C MET A 157 -1.82 15.39 6.05
N GLY A 158 -2.21 16.36 6.86
CA GLY A 158 -3.63 16.63 7.13
C GLY A 158 -4.24 17.40 5.96
N ILE A 159 -5.26 16.85 5.32
CA ILE A 159 -5.94 17.47 4.18
C ILE A 159 -7.01 18.44 4.66
N GLY A 160 -7.84 18.02 5.61
CA GLY A 160 -8.89 18.87 6.17
C GLY A 160 -9.61 18.25 7.36
N VAL A 161 -10.61 18.97 7.84
CA VAL A 161 -11.51 18.58 8.93
C VAL A 161 -12.93 18.94 8.51
N TYR A 162 -13.85 18.00 8.62
CA TYR A 162 -15.20 18.06 8.06
C TYR A 162 -16.25 17.65 9.08
N GLU A 163 -17.52 17.96 8.83
CA GLU A 163 -18.65 17.55 9.68
C GLU A 163 -19.13 16.14 9.34
N ASP A 164 -19.01 15.77 8.07
CA ASP A 164 -19.44 14.48 7.56
C ASP A 164 -18.25 13.51 7.35
N GLU A 165 -18.42 12.28 7.81
CA GLU A 165 -17.40 11.23 7.72
C GLU A 165 -17.19 10.79 6.27
N HIS A 166 -18.28 10.66 5.53
CA HIS A 166 -18.27 10.21 4.15
C HIS A 166 -17.55 11.23 3.26
N TRP A 167 -17.83 12.53 3.43
CA TRP A 167 -17.13 13.62 2.75
C TRP A 167 -15.63 13.64 3.05
N ALA A 168 -15.25 13.43 4.32
CA ALA A 168 -13.84 13.30 4.70
C ALA A 168 -13.13 12.15 3.94
N ALA A 169 -13.85 11.04 3.71
CA ALA A 169 -13.37 9.92 2.92
C ALA A 169 -13.30 10.23 1.41
N THR A 170 -14.25 11.00 0.88
CA THR A 170 -14.23 11.48 -0.51
C THR A 170 -13.00 12.36 -0.75
N VAL A 171 -12.69 13.28 0.17
CA VAL A 171 -11.49 14.10 0.10
C VAL A 171 -10.20 13.26 0.25
N TYR A 172 -10.24 12.19 1.05
CA TYR A 172 -9.12 11.25 1.13
C TYR A 172 -8.85 10.60 -0.23
N ASP A 173 -9.88 10.07 -0.89
CA ASP A 173 -9.75 9.41 -2.19
C ASP A 173 -9.25 10.37 -3.26
N ALA A 174 -9.72 11.62 -3.27
CA ALA A 174 -9.20 12.67 -4.14
C ALA A 174 -7.71 12.99 -3.87
N ALA A 175 -7.30 13.07 -2.61
CA ALA A 175 -5.89 13.26 -2.26
C ALA A 175 -5.03 12.05 -2.66
N ALA A 176 -5.53 10.83 -2.47
CA ALA A 176 -4.85 9.61 -2.87
C ALA A 176 -4.71 9.52 -4.39
N TYR A 177 -5.75 9.89 -5.14
CA TYR A 177 -5.72 9.95 -6.60
C TYR A 177 -4.62 10.90 -7.10
N LEU A 178 -4.54 12.11 -6.54
CA LEU A 178 -3.54 13.10 -6.94
C LEU A 178 -2.11 12.75 -6.53
N LEU A 179 -1.92 12.07 -5.39
CA LEU A 179 -0.60 11.73 -4.86
C LEU A 179 -0.04 10.42 -5.43
N PHE A 180 -0.92 9.53 -5.87
CA PHE A 180 -0.55 8.19 -6.32
C PHE A 180 -1.03 7.90 -7.74
N GLU A 181 -1.35 8.94 -8.52
CA GLU A 181 -1.64 8.86 -9.95
C GLU A 181 -2.71 7.84 -10.32
N GLY A 182 -3.76 7.72 -9.51
CA GLY A 182 -4.82 6.75 -9.78
C GLY A 182 -4.62 5.35 -9.18
N GLU A 183 -3.42 5.01 -8.70
CA GLU A 183 -3.03 3.63 -8.37
C GLU A 183 -3.33 3.16 -6.93
N ALA A 184 -3.88 4.06 -6.10
CA ALA A 184 -4.15 3.77 -4.70
C ALA A 184 -5.42 2.93 -4.50
N LEU A 185 -5.48 2.19 -3.39
CA LEU A 185 -6.73 1.60 -2.95
C LEU A 185 -7.62 2.67 -2.29
N TYR A 186 -8.77 2.94 -2.91
CA TYR A 186 -9.77 3.92 -2.51
C TYR A 186 -10.79 3.38 -1.51
N ASN A 187 -11.42 4.32 -0.78
CA ASN A 187 -12.60 4.04 0.04
C ASN A 187 -13.83 3.73 -0.83
N PHE A 188 -13.96 4.43 -1.96
CA PHE A 188 -15.06 4.29 -2.91
C PHE A 188 -14.57 3.76 -4.27
N PRO A 189 -14.27 2.45 -4.39
CA PRO A 189 -13.76 1.87 -5.63
C PRO A 189 -14.78 2.02 -6.78
N GLY A 190 -14.27 2.23 -7.99
CA GLY A 190 -15.09 2.34 -9.21
C GLY A 190 -15.79 3.69 -9.39
N ARG A 191 -15.53 4.67 -8.52
CA ARG A 191 -16.01 6.05 -8.68
C ARG A 191 -14.84 6.97 -9.01
N PRO A 192 -14.96 7.86 -10.00
CA PRO A 192 -13.96 8.91 -10.17
C PRO A 192 -13.98 9.83 -8.94
N PRO A 193 -12.84 10.45 -8.59
CA PRO A 193 -12.82 11.42 -7.50
C PRO A 193 -13.77 12.58 -7.75
N ASP A 194 -14.43 13.04 -6.69
CA ASP A 194 -15.30 14.20 -6.74
C ASP A 194 -14.51 15.48 -7.09
N HIS A 195 -15.12 16.37 -7.89
CA HIS A 195 -14.44 17.57 -8.40
C HIS A 195 -14.08 18.57 -7.30
N GLU A 196 -14.99 18.83 -6.37
CA GLU A 196 -14.74 19.75 -5.25
C GLU A 196 -13.69 19.15 -4.31
N ALA A 197 -13.79 17.85 -4.04
CA ALA A 197 -12.79 17.12 -3.25
C ALA A 197 -11.38 17.20 -3.88
N LEU A 198 -11.27 17.10 -5.21
CA LEU A 198 -10.02 17.28 -5.95
C LEU A 198 -9.43 18.68 -5.76
N LEU A 199 -10.24 19.74 -5.87
CA LEU A 199 -9.79 21.11 -5.67
C LEU A 199 -9.26 21.34 -4.25
N ILE A 200 -9.98 20.81 -3.24
CA ILE A 200 -9.57 20.86 -1.83
C ILE A 200 -8.22 20.15 -1.65
N ALA A 201 -8.11 18.92 -2.14
CA ALA A 201 -6.92 18.11 -2.00
C ALA A 201 -5.72 18.75 -2.72
N ALA A 202 -5.88 19.17 -3.98
CA ALA A 202 -4.84 19.82 -4.78
C ALA A 202 -4.30 21.07 -4.08
N THR A 203 -5.19 21.92 -3.58
CA THR A 203 -4.81 23.15 -2.84
C THR A 203 -3.98 22.82 -1.61
N LYS A 204 -4.36 21.79 -0.85
CA LYS A 204 -3.65 21.40 0.38
C LYS A 204 -2.30 20.74 0.08
N ILE A 205 -2.24 19.87 -0.93
CA ILE A 205 -1.00 19.25 -1.40
C ILE A 205 -0.01 20.32 -1.87
N ALA A 206 -0.46 21.29 -2.67
CA ALA A 206 0.38 22.38 -3.15
C ALA A 206 0.95 23.22 -1.99
N ARG A 207 0.10 23.59 -1.02
CA ARG A 207 0.53 24.31 0.20
C ARG A 207 1.55 23.50 1.01
N TYR A 208 1.32 22.21 1.17
CA TYR A 208 2.24 21.33 1.90
C TYR A 208 3.60 21.22 1.18
N ARG A 209 3.61 21.00 -0.13
CA ARG A 209 4.84 20.96 -0.96
C ARG A 209 5.61 22.28 -0.87
N ALA A 210 4.92 23.42 -0.93
CA ALA A 210 5.54 24.74 -0.77
C ALA A 210 6.17 24.93 0.63
N LYS A 211 5.47 24.51 1.69
CA LYS A 211 6.00 24.55 3.07
C LYS A 211 7.24 23.65 3.21
N ALA A 212 7.20 22.43 2.70
CA ALA A 212 8.31 21.50 2.74
C ALA A 212 9.55 22.05 1.99
N LYS A 213 9.35 22.70 0.83
CA LYS A 213 10.43 23.36 0.08
C LYS A 213 11.08 24.48 0.87
N ARG A 214 10.29 25.33 1.54
CA ARG A 214 10.80 26.42 2.40
C ARG A 214 11.62 25.90 3.57
N GLN A 215 11.15 24.85 4.24
CA GLN A 215 11.85 24.24 5.37
C GLN A 215 13.19 23.61 4.96
N LYS A 216 13.24 22.92 3.81
CA LYS A 216 14.49 22.39 3.25
C LYS A 216 15.47 23.50 2.89
N GLY A 217 14.99 24.59 2.28
CA GLY A 217 15.83 25.75 1.94
C GLY A 217 16.41 26.44 3.19
N ALA A 218 15.60 26.62 4.24
CA ALA A 218 16.06 27.18 5.51
C ALA A 218 17.11 26.28 6.19
N ALA A 219 16.91 24.97 6.21
CA ALA A 219 17.87 24.02 6.77
C ALA A 219 19.20 24.00 5.99
N ALA A 220 19.16 24.11 4.66
CA ALA A 220 20.36 24.19 3.82
C ALA A 220 21.14 25.50 4.08
N GLY A 221 20.46 26.64 4.16
CA GLY A 221 21.09 27.93 4.48
C GLY A 221 21.72 27.97 5.87
N GLN A 222 21.08 27.34 6.87
CA GLN A 222 21.61 27.25 8.23
C GLN A 222 22.84 26.35 8.32
N LYS A 223 22.93 25.29 7.49
CA LYS A 223 24.10 24.40 7.42
C LYS A 223 25.32 25.10 6.81
N ILE A 224 25.12 25.91 5.78
CA ILE A 224 26.16 26.73 5.15
C ILE A 224 26.71 27.78 6.14
N LEU A 225 25.82 28.42 6.92
CA LEU A 225 26.23 29.43 7.90
C LEU A 225 27.14 28.84 9.01
N ILE A 226 26.88 27.60 9.43
CA ILE A 226 27.67 26.89 10.46
C ILE A 226 29.04 26.43 9.93
N GLU A 227 29.15 26.10 8.63
CA GLU A 227 30.42 25.71 8.00
C GLU A 227 31.36 26.90 7.78
N VAL A 228 30.80 28.05 7.39
CA VAL A 228 31.57 29.31 7.24
C VAL A 228 32.08 29.79 8.60
N GLY A 229 31.29 29.68 9.67
CA GLY A 229 31.69 30.09 11.03
C GLY A 229 32.68 29.16 11.74
N LYS A 230 33.04 28.01 11.16
CA LYS A 230 34.08 27.10 11.67
C LYS A 230 35.43 27.23 10.92
N SER A 231 35.48 28.08 9.89
CA SER A 231 36.67 28.31 9.06
C SER A 231 37.34 29.67 9.32
N THR A 232 37.00 30.33 10.42
CA THR A 232 37.61 31.58 10.93
C THR A 232 38.07 31.37 12.36
#